data_AF-A0A832ZV53-F1
#
_entry.id   AF-A0A832ZV53-F1
#
_cell.length_a   1.000
_cell.length_b   1.000
_cell.length_c   1.000
_cell.angle_alpha   90.00
_cell.angle_beta   90.00
_cell.angle_gamma   90.00
#
_symmetry.space_group_name_H-M   'P 1'
#
loop_
_entity.id
_entity.type
_entity.pdbx_description
1 polymer ?
#
loop_
_entity_poly.entity_id
_entity_poly.type
_entity_poly.pdbx_seq_one_letter_code
_entity_poly.pdbx_strand_id
1 'polypeptide(L)'
;MHRFKPKRYEEYGYVLDVFPASRKPGYQVARNEFIVQILGEEYFTLLEAAVNERYKPQIGFRIYIGREAPRELIRIIKRITSDELTEIARINLENIVQKVVTEQESRFVEFFNRSNPISPRLHALELIPGVGKKMLQKVLEERDAEPFESYEDIKKRVGLL
;
A
#
# COMPACT_ATOMS: atom_id res chain seq x y z
N MET A 1 -22.25 14.76 -16.93
CA MET A 1 -20.92 14.46 -17.48
C MET A 1 -20.24 13.39 -16.64
N HIS A 2 -20.15 12.14 -17.13
CA HIS A 2 -19.36 11.10 -16.46
C HIS A 2 -17.86 11.39 -16.72
N ARG A 3 -17.15 11.94 -15.72
CA ARG A 3 -15.68 12.02 -15.77
C ARG A 3 -15.15 10.58 -15.75
N PHE A 4 -14.62 10.10 -16.88
CA PHE A 4 -13.78 8.92 -16.89
C PHE A 4 -12.62 9.16 -15.93
N LYS A 5 -12.65 8.55 -14.74
CA LYS A 5 -11.45 8.47 -13.90
C LYS A 5 -10.49 7.51 -14.60
N PRO A 6 -9.26 7.94 -14.96
CA PRO A 6 -8.28 7.03 -15.52
C PRO A 6 -8.06 5.87 -14.54
N LYS A 7 -8.06 4.63 -15.04
CA LYS A 7 -7.74 3.46 -14.22
C LYS A 7 -6.31 3.64 -13.72
N ARG A 8 -6.15 3.70 -12.41
CA ARG A 8 -4.84 3.72 -11.74
C ARG A 8 -4.33 2.29 -11.61
N TYR A 9 -3.07 2.08 -11.96
CA TYR A 9 -2.35 0.82 -11.88
C TYR A 9 -1.17 0.97 -10.93
N GLU A 10 -0.83 -0.12 -10.25
CA GLU A 10 0.41 -0.20 -9.49
C GLU A 10 1.55 -0.47 -10.47
N GLU A 11 2.68 0.22 -10.31
CA GLU A 11 3.91 -0.09 -11.07
C GLU A 11 4.80 -1.07 -10.30
N TYR A 12 4.82 -0.99 -8.97
CA TYR A 12 5.59 -1.87 -8.10
C TYR A 12 4.72 -2.41 -6.97
N GLY A 13 5.14 -3.54 -6.42
CA GLY A 13 4.53 -4.12 -5.23
C GLY A 13 5.49 -5.00 -4.45
N TYR A 14 5.12 -5.33 -3.23
CA TYR A 14 5.87 -6.14 -2.30
C TYR A 14 5.23 -7.51 -2.15
N VAL A 15 6.03 -8.56 -2.20
CA VAL A 15 5.56 -9.94 -2.06
C VAL A 15 5.16 -10.25 -0.62
N LEU A 16 3.90 -10.64 -0.41
CA LEU A 16 3.36 -11.03 0.88
C LEU A 16 3.49 -12.55 1.13
N ASP A 17 3.28 -13.36 0.10
CA ASP A 17 3.37 -14.83 0.15
C ASP A 17 3.55 -15.41 -1.27
N VAL A 18 4.11 -16.62 -1.36
CA VAL A 18 4.27 -17.38 -2.62
C VAL A 18 3.96 -18.86 -2.39
N PHE A 19 2.95 -19.37 -3.10
CA PHE A 19 2.48 -20.75 -2.91
C PHE A 19 2.12 -21.45 -4.23
N PRO A 20 2.12 -22.80 -4.27
CA PRO A 20 1.74 -23.54 -5.47
C PRO A 20 0.28 -23.26 -5.86
N ALA A 21 0.06 -23.10 -7.16
CA ALA A 21 -1.25 -23.02 -7.81
C ALA A 21 -2.28 -24.04 -7.30
N SER A 22 -1.84 -25.27 -7.02
CA SER A 22 -2.70 -26.37 -6.55
C SER A 22 -3.43 -26.10 -5.24
N ARG A 23 -2.99 -25.12 -4.43
CA ARG A 23 -3.66 -24.74 -3.18
C ARG A 23 -4.95 -23.94 -3.39
N LYS A 24 -5.21 -23.39 -4.58
CA LYS A 24 -6.45 -22.66 -4.89
C LYS A 24 -7.20 -23.32 -6.07
N PRO A 25 -8.13 -24.24 -5.81
CA PRO A 25 -8.96 -24.82 -6.87
C PRO A 25 -9.77 -23.73 -7.58
N GLY A 26 -9.82 -23.77 -8.91
CA GLY A 26 -10.49 -22.78 -9.76
C GLY A 26 -9.54 -21.82 -10.50
N TYR A 27 -8.25 -21.79 -10.16
CA TYR A 27 -7.27 -21.05 -10.94
C TYR A 27 -6.83 -21.93 -12.13
N GLN A 28 -7.02 -21.44 -13.36
CA GLN A 28 -6.41 -22.02 -14.55
C GLN A 28 -4.94 -21.57 -14.60
N VAL A 29 -4.12 -22.24 -13.80
CA VAL A 29 -2.68 -22.00 -13.70
C VAL A 29 -1.98 -23.31 -14.07
N ALA A 30 -0.94 -23.22 -14.90
CA ALA A 30 -0.23 -24.39 -15.35
C ALA A 30 0.45 -25.10 -14.16
N ARG A 31 0.73 -26.41 -14.26
CA ARG A 31 1.32 -27.21 -13.17
C ARG A 31 2.62 -26.63 -12.57
N ASN A 32 3.33 -25.79 -13.33
CA ASN A 32 4.62 -25.20 -12.94
C ASN A 32 4.51 -23.70 -12.59
N GLU A 33 3.30 -23.19 -12.35
CA GLU A 33 3.07 -21.81 -11.93
C GLU A 33 2.86 -21.73 -10.41
N PHE A 34 3.41 -20.67 -9.82
CA PHE A 34 3.14 -20.29 -8.43
C PHE A 34 2.22 -19.07 -8.41
N ILE A 35 1.41 -18.97 -7.36
CA ILE A 35 0.62 -17.78 -7.05
C ILE A 35 1.40 -16.94 -6.04
N VAL A 36 1.48 -15.65 -6.30
CA VAL A 36 2.08 -14.65 -5.44
C VAL A 36 0.99 -13.70 -4.97
N GLN A 37 0.87 -13.48 -3.67
CA GLN A 37 0.08 -12.39 -3.11
C GLN A 37 0.97 -11.17 -2.91
N ILE A 38 0.52 -10.01 -3.37
CA ILE A 38 1.33 -8.78 -3.50
C ILE A 38 0.57 -7.60 -2.89
N LEU A 39 1.29 -6.75 -2.16
CA LEU A 39 0.83 -5.41 -1.77
C LEU A 39 1.39 -4.38 -2.75
N GLY A 40 0.52 -3.66 -3.45
CA GLY A 40 0.91 -2.53 -4.29
C GLY A 40 1.58 -1.42 -3.49
N GLU A 41 2.66 -0.85 -4.03
CA GLU A 41 3.46 0.15 -3.34
C GLU A 41 2.78 1.52 -3.26
N GLU A 42 2.03 1.90 -4.29
CA GLU A 42 1.45 3.23 -4.39
C GLU A 42 0.06 3.25 -3.75
N TYR A 43 -0.85 2.38 -4.17
CA TYR A 43 -2.24 2.44 -3.70
C TYR A 43 -2.59 1.39 -2.64
N PHE A 44 -1.59 0.66 -2.14
CA PHE A 44 -1.80 -0.45 -1.21
C PHE A 44 -2.79 -1.49 -1.75
N THR A 45 -2.85 -1.65 -3.08
CA THR A 45 -3.76 -2.60 -3.73
C THR A 45 -3.28 -4.02 -3.45
N LEU A 46 -4.14 -4.88 -2.90
CA LEU A 46 -3.84 -6.31 -2.78
C LEU A 46 -4.12 -7.03 -4.10
N LEU A 47 -3.14 -7.81 -4.56
CA LEU A 47 -3.16 -8.48 -5.85
C LEU A 47 -2.74 -9.95 -5.71
N GLU A 48 -3.27 -10.79 -6.60
CA GLU A 48 -2.70 -12.10 -6.90
C GLU A 48 -2.13 -12.11 -8.31
N ALA A 49 -0.92 -12.66 -8.44
CA ALA A 49 -0.22 -12.81 -9.70
C ALA A 49 0.30 -14.25 -9.88
N ALA A 50 0.47 -14.67 -11.13
CA ALA A 50 1.14 -15.91 -11.47
C ALA A 50 2.62 -15.64 -11.79
N VAL A 51 3.52 -16.48 -11.26
CA VAL A 51 4.95 -16.48 -11.57
C VAL A 51 5.41 -17.85 -12.01
N ASN A 52 6.49 -17.89 -12.79
CA ASN A 52 7.15 -19.13 -13.16
C ASN A 52 8.01 -19.64 -11.99
N GLU A 53 8.15 -20.96 -11.85
CA GLU A 53 9.07 -21.58 -10.88
C GLU A 53 10.50 -21.01 -10.92
N ARG A 54 11.03 -20.67 -12.11
CA ARG A 54 12.37 -20.08 -12.27
C ARG A 54 12.50 -18.67 -11.69
N TYR A 55 11.39 -17.95 -11.55
CA TYR A 55 11.34 -16.56 -11.09
C TYR A 55 10.50 -16.44 -9.81
N LYS A 56 10.58 -17.45 -8.94
CA LYS A 56 9.87 -17.44 -7.66
C LYS A 56 10.43 -16.32 -6.77
N PRO A 57 9.69 -15.24 -6.50
CA PRO A 57 10.22 -14.12 -5.73
C PRO A 57 10.26 -14.46 -4.23
N GLN A 58 11.07 -13.73 -3.48
CA GLN A 58 11.15 -13.86 -2.03
C GLN A 58 10.11 -12.96 -1.36
N ILE A 59 9.58 -13.40 -0.21
CA ILE A 59 8.68 -12.59 0.63
C ILE A 59 9.41 -11.30 1.05
N GLY A 60 8.70 -10.17 1.00
CA GLY A 60 9.22 -8.84 1.32
C GLY A 60 10.01 -8.15 0.20
N PHE A 61 10.24 -8.82 -0.93
CA PHE A 61 10.91 -8.20 -2.08
C PHE A 61 9.97 -7.27 -2.84
N ARG A 62 10.53 -6.14 -3.28
CA ARG A 62 9.88 -5.18 -4.17
C ARG A 62 10.06 -5.66 -5.62
N ILE A 63 8.96 -5.88 -6.32
CA ILE A 63 8.94 -6.40 -7.69
C ILE A 63 8.18 -5.45 -8.62
N TYR A 64 8.59 -5.41 -9.88
CA TYR A 64 7.89 -4.65 -10.91
C TYR A 64 6.63 -5.40 -11.38
N ILE A 65 5.48 -4.74 -11.28
CA ILE A 65 4.16 -5.30 -11.60
C ILE A 65 3.37 -4.44 -12.59
N GLY A 66 4.01 -3.39 -13.11
CA GLY A 66 3.46 -2.49 -14.12
C GLY A 66 3.17 -3.19 -15.44
N ARG A 67 2.89 -2.43 -16.50
CA ARG A 67 2.44 -2.99 -17.78
C ARG A 67 3.55 -3.23 -18.78
N GLU A 68 4.71 -2.62 -18.58
CA GLU A 68 5.81 -2.70 -19.53
C GLU A 68 6.57 -4.02 -19.35
N ALA A 69 7.33 -4.44 -20.35
CA ALA A 69 8.19 -5.62 -20.25
C ALA A 69 9.65 -5.16 -20.17
N PRO A 70 10.54 -5.91 -19.50
CA PRO A 70 10.32 -7.23 -18.87
C PRO A 70 9.64 -7.15 -17.49
N ARG A 71 8.92 -8.21 -17.11
CA ARG A 71 8.38 -8.39 -15.75
C ARG A 71 8.73 -9.77 -15.22
N GLU A 72 8.90 -9.86 -13.91
CA GLU A 72 9.11 -11.13 -13.20
C GLU A 72 7.79 -11.91 -13.04
N LEU A 73 6.66 -11.27 -13.36
CA LEU A 73 5.32 -11.87 -13.35
C LEU A 73 4.91 -12.39 -14.73
N ILE A 74 4.19 -13.52 -14.75
CA ILE A 74 3.50 -14.01 -15.94
C ILE A 74 2.27 -13.14 -16.21
N ARG A 75 1.40 -12.98 -15.19
CA ARG A 75 0.16 -12.20 -15.29
C ARG A 75 -0.37 -11.80 -13.91
N ILE A 76 -1.06 -10.66 -13.84
CA ILE A 76 -1.96 -10.36 -12.72
C ILE A 76 -3.24 -11.18 -12.92
N ILE A 77 -3.63 -11.95 -11.91
CA ILE A 77 -4.81 -12.80 -11.93
C ILE A 77 -6.03 -11.98 -11.52
N LYS A 78 -5.98 -11.35 -10.34
CA LYS A 78 -7.08 -10.52 -9.83
C LYS A 78 -6.62 -9.57 -8.72
N ARG A 79 -7.46 -8.59 -8.40
CA ARG A 79 -7.42 -7.88 -7.12
C ARG A 79 -8.07 -8.76 -6.06
N ILE A 80 -7.53 -8.71 -4.84
CA ILE A 80 -8.08 -9.45 -3.71
C ILE A 80 -8.43 -8.50 -2.57
N THR A 81 -9.29 -8.95 -1.66
CA THR A 81 -9.56 -8.27 -0.39
C THR A 81 -8.73 -8.89 0.75
N SER A 82 -8.67 -8.22 1.90
CA SER A 82 -7.84 -8.66 3.05
C SER A 82 -8.24 -10.03 3.60
N ASP A 83 -9.51 -10.42 3.45
CA ASP A 83 -10.05 -11.72 3.83
C ASP A 83 -9.61 -12.88 2.92
N GLU A 84 -9.15 -12.58 1.70
CA GLU A 84 -8.64 -13.58 0.75
C GLU A 84 -7.12 -13.83 0.91
N LEU A 85 -6.45 -13.08 1.78
CA LEU A 85 -5.04 -13.25 2.08
C LEU A 85 -4.78 -14.57 2.80
N THR A 86 -3.69 -15.24 2.45
CA THR A 86 -3.21 -16.39 3.23
C THR A 86 -2.83 -15.94 4.65
N GLU A 87 -2.76 -16.87 5.61
CA GLU A 87 -2.26 -16.53 6.95
C GLU A 87 -0.84 -15.97 6.90
N ILE A 88 0.03 -16.55 6.08
CA ILE A 88 1.40 -16.06 5.86
C ILE A 88 1.37 -14.63 5.30
N ALA A 89 0.55 -14.36 4.28
CA ALA A 89 0.43 -13.04 3.70
C ALA A 89 -0.09 -12.00 4.71
N ARG A 90 -1.05 -12.36 5.58
CA ARG A 90 -1.56 -11.49 6.65
C ARG A 90 -0.49 -11.13 7.67
N ILE A 91 0.33 -12.09 8.09
CA ILE A 91 1.45 -11.85 9.01
C ILE A 91 2.47 -10.90 8.39
N ASN A 92 2.78 -11.08 7.10
CA ASN A 92 3.75 -10.23 6.41
C ASN A 92 3.20 -8.85 6.05
N LEU A 93 1.88 -8.71 5.88
CA LEU A 93 1.24 -7.46 5.47
C LEU A 93 1.59 -6.30 6.40
N GLU A 94 1.50 -6.49 7.72
CA GLU A 94 1.75 -5.42 8.69
C GLU A 94 3.20 -4.92 8.62
N ASN A 95 4.17 -5.84 8.64
CA ASN A 95 5.59 -5.50 8.54
C ASN A 95 5.93 -4.78 7.22
N ILE A 96 5.33 -5.23 6.12
CA ILE A 96 5.57 -4.66 4.80
C ILE A 96 4.91 -3.28 4.67
N VAL A 97 3.70 -3.08 5.19
CA VAL A 97 3.06 -1.75 5.25
C VAL A 97 3.93 -0.78 6.05
N GLN A 98 4.43 -1.21 7.22
CA GLN A 98 5.32 -0.38 8.03
C GLN A 98 6.59 0.00 7.26
N LYS A 99 7.20 -0.96 6.55
CA LYS A 99 8.35 -0.72 5.69
C LYS A 99 8.05 0.32 4.61
N VAL A 100 6.95 0.15 3.87
CA VAL A 100 6.55 1.08 2.79
C VAL A 100 6.31 2.49 3.33
N VAL A 101 5.60 2.61 4.46
CA VAL A 101 5.31 3.90 5.10
C VAL A 101 6.61 4.58 5.56
N THR A 102 7.52 3.82 6.16
CA THR A 102 8.82 4.33 6.62
C THR A 102 9.71 4.77 5.46
N GLU A 103 9.81 3.97 4.40
CA GLU A 103 10.66 4.27 3.24
C GLU A 103 10.11 5.42 2.37
N GLN A 104 8.80 5.69 2.43
CA GLN A 104 8.14 6.78 1.71
C GLN A 104 7.73 7.93 2.63
N GLU A 105 8.51 8.20 3.67
CA GLU A 105 8.22 9.22 4.68
C GLU A 105 7.74 10.54 4.07
N SER A 106 8.48 11.08 3.07
CA SER A 106 8.13 12.35 2.42
C SER A 106 6.71 12.38 1.85
N ARG A 107 6.22 11.25 1.32
CA ARG A 107 4.85 11.14 0.77
C ARG A 107 3.79 11.29 1.85
N PHE A 108 4.02 10.70 3.01
CA PHE A 108 3.08 10.72 4.13
C PHE A 108 3.20 11.99 4.96
N VAL A 109 4.39 12.56 5.12
CA VAL A 109 4.58 13.91 5.65
C VAL A 109 3.83 14.92 4.79
N GLU A 110 3.89 14.76 3.46
CA GLU A 110 3.14 15.62 2.55
C GLU A 110 1.63 15.48 2.69
N PHE A 111 1.13 14.31 3.12
CA PHE A 111 -0.28 14.17 3.50
C PHE A 111 -0.65 15.06 4.69
N PHE A 112 0.21 15.22 5.70
CA PHE A 112 -0.02 16.20 6.78
C PHE A 112 -0.04 17.63 6.24
N ASN A 113 0.93 17.96 5.38
CA ASN A 113 1.08 19.30 4.82
C ASN A 113 -0.05 19.70 3.85
N ARG A 114 -0.61 18.74 3.09
CA ARG A 114 -1.59 19.03 2.02
C ARG A 114 -3.01 18.54 2.29
N SER A 115 -3.26 17.86 3.42
CA SER A 115 -4.60 17.40 3.76
C SER A 115 -5.59 18.55 3.92
N ASN A 116 -6.79 18.33 3.39
CA ASN A 116 -7.89 19.27 3.40
C ASN A 116 -9.13 18.66 4.09
N PRO A 117 -10.13 19.50 4.46
CA PRO A 117 -11.44 19.02 4.85
C PRO A 117 -12.07 18.10 3.79
N ILE A 118 -12.57 16.94 4.21
CA ILE A 118 -13.39 16.04 3.37
C ILE A 118 -14.82 16.60 3.27
N SER A 119 -15.30 17.19 4.36
CA SER A 119 -16.59 17.88 4.45
C SER A 119 -16.48 19.02 5.48
N PRO A 120 -17.49 19.91 5.61
CA PRO A 120 -17.48 20.96 6.63
C PRO A 120 -17.35 20.45 8.08
N ARG A 121 -17.64 19.16 8.33
CA ARG A 121 -17.62 18.56 9.67
C ARG A 121 -16.45 17.60 9.90
N LEU A 122 -15.72 17.23 8.85
CA LEU A 122 -14.70 16.17 8.89
C LEU A 122 -13.45 16.56 8.09
N HIS A 123 -12.32 16.61 8.78
CA HIS A 123 -11.00 16.77 8.17
C HIS A 123 -10.35 15.41 7.85
N ALA A 124 -9.58 15.33 6.75
CA ALA A 124 -8.91 14.08 6.36
C ALA A 124 -7.96 13.55 7.44
N LEU A 125 -7.25 14.45 8.14
CA LEU A 125 -6.36 14.09 9.26
C LEU A 125 -7.08 13.43 10.44
N GLU A 126 -8.37 13.70 10.63
CA GLU A 126 -9.16 13.05 11.70
C GLU A 126 -9.43 11.57 11.43
N LEU A 127 -9.16 11.08 10.21
CA LEU A 127 -9.22 9.66 9.89
C LEU A 127 -8.00 8.88 10.40
N ILE A 128 -6.94 9.59 10.83
CA ILE A 128 -5.79 8.96 11.46
C ILE A 128 -6.19 8.58 12.89
N PRO A 129 -6.09 7.30 13.29
CA PRO A 129 -6.34 6.89 14.66
C PRO A 129 -5.52 7.74 15.65
N GLY A 130 -6.18 8.30 16.67
CA GLY A 130 -5.56 9.19 17.66
C GLY A 130 -5.64 10.69 17.34
N VAL A 131 -6.05 11.08 16.11
CA VAL A 131 -6.24 12.49 15.76
C VAL A 131 -7.68 12.93 15.98
N GLY A 132 -7.96 13.43 17.18
CA GLY A 132 -9.22 14.13 17.49
C GLY A 132 -9.18 15.63 17.18
N LYS A 133 -10.27 16.37 17.45
CA LYS A 133 -10.38 17.81 17.17
C LYS A 133 -9.24 18.67 17.77
N LYS A 134 -8.80 18.36 18.99
CA LYS A 134 -7.68 19.06 19.65
C LYS A 134 -6.36 18.84 18.92
N MET A 135 -6.08 17.58 18.54
CA MET A 135 -4.86 17.25 17.82
C MET A 135 -4.89 17.85 16.41
N LEU A 136 -6.05 17.79 15.74
CA LEU A 136 -6.25 18.45 14.44
C LEU A 136 -5.91 19.93 14.50
N GLN A 137 -6.45 20.69 15.48
CA GLN A 137 -6.16 22.11 15.62
C GLN A 137 -4.65 22.36 15.75
N LYS A 138 -3.98 21.60 16.62
CA LYS A 138 -2.53 21.71 16.81
C LYS A 138 -1.75 21.43 15.52
N VAL A 139 -2.13 20.38 14.77
CA VAL A 139 -1.49 20.03 13.49
C VAL A 139 -1.67 21.14 12.46
N LEU A 140 -2.87 21.73 12.37
CA LEU A 140 -3.14 22.81 11.43
C LEU A 140 -2.36 24.08 11.79
N GLU A 141 -2.34 24.47 13.07
CA GLU A 141 -1.60 25.65 13.55
C GLU A 141 -0.09 25.53 13.28
N GLU A 142 0.50 24.38 13.60
CA GLU A 142 1.92 24.11 13.34
C GLU A 142 2.21 24.15 11.84
N ARG A 143 1.44 23.43 11.04
CA ARG A 143 1.61 23.37 9.59
C ARG A 143 1.47 24.74 8.90
N ASP A 144 0.53 25.56 9.38
CA ASP A 144 0.27 26.89 8.82
C ASP A 144 1.41 27.87 9.18
N ALA A 145 2.14 27.63 10.28
CA ALA A 145 3.36 28.35 10.61
C ALA A 145 4.53 27.90 9.72
N GLU A 146 4.74 26.59 9.58
CA GLU A 146 5.77 26.01 8.71
C GLU A 146 5.41 24.55 8.34
N PRO A 147 5.53 24.14 7.06
CA PRO A 147 5.32 22.75 6.65
C PRO A 147 6.22 21.78 7.42
N PHE A 148 5.70 20.58 7.70
CA PHE A 148 6.50 19.52 8.33
C PHE A 148 7.53 18.95 7.36
N GLU A 149 8.72 18.64 7.87
CA GLU A 149 9.82 18.06 7.08
C GLU A 149 9.96 16.54 7.23
N SER A 150 9.52 15.99 8.38
CA SER A 150 9.72 14.58 8.75
C SER A 150 8.68 14.10 9.76
N TYR A 151 8.59 12.78 9.96
CA TYR A 151 7.85 12.17 11.07
C TYR A 151 8.39 12.62 12.42
N GLU A 152 9.70 12.78 12.54
CA GLU A 152 10.33 13.26 13.77
C GLU A 152 9.96 14.72 14.05
N ASP A 153 9.85 15.55 13.02
CA ASP A 153 9.39 16.94 13.15
C ASP A 153 7.91 17.02 13.60
N ILE A 154 7.04 16.22 12.97
CA ILE A 154 5.64 16.06 13.40
C ILE A 154 5.60 15.66 14.88
N LYS A 155 6.37 14.64 15.26
CA LYS A 155 6.40 14.16 16.64
C LYS A 155 6.84 15.25 17.63
N LYS A 156 7.90 15.99 17.33
CA LYS A 156 8.41 17.06 18.20
C LYS A 156 7.40 18.20 18.37
N ARG A 157 6.76 18.63 17.29
CA ARG A 157 5.87 19.80 17.28
C ARG A 157 4.48 19.46 17.79
N VAL A 158 3.86 18.41 17.26
CA VAL A 158 2.47 18.06 17.59
C VAL A 158 2.33 16.99 18.66
N GLY A 159 3.35 16.16 18.89
CA GLY A 159 3.27 15.03 19.84
C GLY A 159 2.44 13.86 19.31
N LEU A 160 2.29 13.79 17.98
CA LEU A 160 1.67 12.69 17.26
C LEU A 160 2.78 11.72 16.81
N LEU A 161 2.57 10.40 16.98
CA LEU A 161 3.52 9.28 16.79
C LEU A 161 4.29 8.88 18.07
#